data_AF-A0A259KXC9-F1
#
_entry.id   AF-A0A259KXC9-F1
#
_cell.length_a   1.000
_cell.length_b   1.000
_cell.length_c   1.000
_cell.angle_alpha   90.00
_cell.angle_beta   90.00
_cell.angle_gamma   90.00
#
_symmetry.space_group_name_H-M   'P 1'
#
loop_
_entity.id
_entity.type
_entity.pdbx_description
1 polymer ?
#
loop_
_entity_poly.entity_id
_entity_poly.type
_entity_poly.pdbx_seq_one_letter_code
_entity_poly.pdbx_strand_id
1 'polypeptide(L)'
;MSRIPPKAAGLARALYEAGTPIRQIAAETGLSSASVYFWADRIVDQDGTVHHAPAQRRYGGRTTHPPSRTRRRALLARLWHAAERQMDQIDTRVAALDAPGSPDARPGGRDCGARETSARDSEKDAKALAVLARVVRELGALDGESAAGKSPATGKGGAAAQSEEGLRGRNLDTFRRELARRLDRLREGGDGAEPAG
;
A
#
# COMPACT_ATOMS: atom_id res chain seq x y z
N MET A 1 15.01 -48.90 -8.49
CA MET A 1 13.91 -48.14 -7.85
C MET A 1 13.34 -48.99 -6.74
N SER A 2 13.61 -48.67 -5.48
CA SER A 2 13.04 -49.43 -4.34
C SER A 2 11.52 -49.37 -4.42
N ARG A 3 10.86 -50.54 -4.48
CA ARG A 3 9.40 -50.64 -4.47
C ARG A 3 8.91 -50.19 -3.09
N ILE A 4 8.45 -48.94 -3.00
CA ILE A 4 7.83 -48.40 -1.80
C ILE A 4 6.52 -49.15 -1.60
N PRO A 5 6.22 -49.65 -0.38
CA PRO A 5 4.97 -50.36 -0.12
C PRO A 5 3.77 -49.42 -0.30
N PRO A 6 2.66 -49.90 -0.90
CA PRO A 6 1.49 -49.08 -1.21
C PRO A 6 0.89 -48.40 0.05
N LYS A 7 1.01 -49.07 1.20
CA LYS A 7 0.60 -48.52 2.50
C LYS A 7 1.35 -47.25 2.89
N ALA A 8 2.66 -47.16 2.62
CA ALA A 8 3.46 -45.98 2.94
C ALA A 8 3.12 -44.80 2.01
N ALA A 9 2.82 -45.08 0.74
CA ALA A 9 2.38 -44.07 -0.22
C ALA A 9 1.02 -43.47 0.16
N GLY A 10 0.04 -44.32 0.49
CA GLY A 10 -1.29 -43.87 0.93
C GLY A 10 -1.24 -43.07 2.24
N LEU A 11 -0.44 -43.53 3.21
CA LEU A 11 -0.23 -42.82 4.48
C LEU A 11 0.44 -41.45 4.26
N ALA A 12 1.47 -41.38 3.42
CA ALA A 12 2.14 -40.12 3.10
C ALA A 12 1.19 -39.08 2.51
N ARG A 13 0.29 -39.52 1.61
CA ARG A 13 -0.73 -38.65 1.03
C ARG A 13 -1.76 -38.18 2.08
N ALA A 14 -2.28 -39.10 2.89
CA ALA A 14 -3.27 -38.76 3.93
C ALA A 14 -2.71 -37.71 4.91
N LEU A 15 -1.46 -37.87 5.36
CA LEU A 15 -0.79 -36.87 6.19
C LEU A 15 -0.50 -35.56 5.43
N TYR A 16 -0.21 -35.64 4.13
CA TYR A 16 -0.03 -34.47 3.29
C TYR A 16 -1.33 -33.67 3.14
N GLU A 17 -2.48 -34.32 3.05
CA GLU A 17 -3.78 -33.64 3.01
C GLU A 17 -4.19 -33.11 4.39
N ALA A 18 -3.83 -33.80 5.47
CA ALA A 18 -4.13 -33.40 6.85
C ALA A 18 -3.32 -32.21 7.40
N GLY A 19 -2.39 -31.63 6.63
CA GLY A 19 -1.59 -30.49 7.08
C GLY A 19 -0.31 -30.83 7.87
N THR A 20 0.00 -32.10 8.11
CA THR A 20 1.20 -32.56 8.86
C THR A 20 2.52 -32.07 8.23
N PRO A 21 3.50 -31.55 8.98
CA PRO A 21 4.77 -31.07 8.42
C PRO A 21 5.55 -32.14 7.64
N ILE A 22 6.17 -31.77 6.51
CA ILE A 22 6.87 -32.72 5.61
C ILE A 22 7.94 -33.56 6.33
N ARG A 23 8.68 -32.96 7.27
CA ARG A 23 9.68 -33.68 8.07
C ARG A 23 9.06 -34.79 8.93
N GLN A 24 7.89 -34.54 9.48
CA GLN A 24 7.16 -35.52 10.29
C GLN A 24 6.61 -36.64 9.40
N ILE A 25 6.05 -36.30 8.23
CA ILE A 25 5.61 -37.31 7.25
C ILE A 25 6.78 -38.22 6.85
N ALA A 26 7.95 -37.63 6.56
CA ALA A 26 9.16 -38.37 6.22
C ALA A 26 9.59 -39.33 7.34
N ALA A 27 9.54 -38.88 8.60
CA ALA A 27 9.87 -39.72 9.75
C ALA A 27 8.88 -40.88 9.95
N GLU A 28 7.58 -40.62 9.79
CA GLU A 28 6.53 -41.63 9.98
C GLU A 28 6.45 -42.66 8.84
N THR A 29 6.80 -42.26 7.62
CA THR A 29 6.71 -43.12 6.43
C THR A 29 8.04 -43.73 6.00
N GLY A 30 9.16 -43.26 6.56
CA GLY A 30 10.51 -43.60 6.09
C GLY A 30 10.84 -43.06 4.69
N LEU A 31 10.00 -42.17 4.15
CA LEU A 31 10.16 -41.61 2.82
C LEU A 31 11.07 -40.37 2.82
N SER A 32 11.80 -40.18 1.73
CA SER A 32 12.48 -38.90 1.48
C SER A 32 11.47 -37.78 1.28
N SER A 33 11.87 -36.53 1.53
CA SER A 33 10.99 -35.36 1.28
C SER A 33 10.53 -35.28 -0.19
N ALA A 34 11.39 -35.64 -1.15
CA ALA A 34 11.03 -35.69 -2.56
C ALA A 34 9.99 -36.79 -2.85
N SER A 35 10.13 -37.95 -2.19
CA SER A 35 9.18 -39.06 -2.30
C SER A 35 7.82 -38.69 -1.71
N VAL A 36 7.76 -37.89 -0.64
CA VAL A 36 6.48 -37.38 -0.10
C VAL A 36 5.75 -36.55 -1.14
N TYR A 37 6.41 -35.61 -1.82
CA TYR A 37 5.78 -34.84 -2.91
C TYR A 37 5.35 -35.71 -4.08
N PHE A 38 6.19 -36.68 -4.46
CA PHE A 38 5.87 -37.63 -5.53
C PHE A 38 4.59 -38.42 -5.25
N TRP A 39 4.37 -38.84 -4.00
CA TRP A 39 3.17 -39.58 -3.58
C TRP A 39 1.99 -38.69 -3.22
N ALA A 40 2.21 -37.43 -2.83
CA ALA A 40 1.14 -36.46 -2.68
C ALA A 40 0.34 -36.26 -3.97
N ASP A 41 0.96 -36.47 -5.14
CA ASP A 41 0.28 -36.32 -6.43
C ASP A 41 -0.31 -37.61 -7.00
N ARG A 42 -0.27 -38.71 -6.24
CA ARG A 42 -0.69 -40.03 -6.73
C ARG A 42 -1.58 -40.77 -5.74
N ILE A 43 -2.51 -41.55 -6.25
CA ILE A 43 -3.33 -42.48 -5.46
C ILE A 43 -2.91 -43.89 -5.85
N VAL A 44 -2.78 -44.75 -4.84
CA VAL A 44 -2.45 -46.17 -5.01
C VAL A 44 -3.65 -46.99 -4.60
N ASP A 45 -4.26 -47.72 -5.53
CA ASP A 45 -5.38 -48.60 -5.23
C ASP A 45 -4.91 -49.89 -4.56
N GLN A 46 -5.87 -50.68 -4.06
CA GLN A 46 -5.59 -51.97 -3.42
C GLN A 46 -4.94 -52.98 -4.38
N ASP A 47 -5.22 -52.86 -5.68
CA ASP A 47 -4.63 -53.68 -6.75
C ASP A 47 -3.20 -53.24 -7.12
N GLY A 48 -2.69 -52.17 -6.50
CA GLY A 48 -1.37 -51.61 -6.76
C GLY A 48 -1.29 -50.71 -7.99
N THR A 49 -2.42 -50.45 -8.66
CA THR A 49 -2.53 -49.43 -9.72
C THR A 49 -2.28 -48.04 -9.15
N VAL A 50 -1.56 -47.22 -9.91
CA VAL A 50 -1.17 -45.87 -9.49
C VAL A 50 -1.74 -44.86 -10.46
N HIS A 51 -2.62 -44.00 -9.96
CA HIS A 51 -3.22 -42.92 -10.75
C HIS A 51 -2.72 -41.56 -10.28
N HIS A 52 -2.48 -40.66 -11.23
CA HIS A 52 -2.06 -39.30 -10.93
C HIS A 52 -3.29 -38.46 -10.53
N ALA A 53 -3.31 -37.99 -9.29
CA ALA A 53 -4.34 -37.12 -8.73
C ALA A 53 -3.63 -36.08 -7.85
N PRO A 54 -3.27 -34.91 -8.37
CA PRO A 54 -2.46 -33.94 -7.64
C PRO A 54 -3.20 -33.45 -6.38
N ALA A 55 -2.61 -33.64 -5.20
CA ALA A 55 -3.15 -33.04 -3.99
C ALA A 55 -3.07 -31.51 -4.05
N GLN A 56 -4.00 -30.82 -3.38
CA GLN A 56 -3.92 -29.36 -3.26
C GLN A 56 -2.56 -28.98 -2.66
N ARG A 57 -1.76 -28.26 -3.43
CA ARG A 57 -0.46 -27.80 -2.96
C ARG A 57 -0.69 -26.90 -1.77
N ARG A 58 0.01 -27.23 -0.69
CA ARG A 58 0.21 -26.31 0.41
C ARG A 58 1.10 -25.19 -0.10
N TYR A 59 0.51 -24.22 -0.77
CA TYR A 59 1.13 -22.92 -0.89
C TYR A 59 1.22 -22.41 0.54
N GLY A 60 2.37 -22.68 1.17
CA GLY A 60 2.87 -21.78 2.19
C GLY A 60 2.89 -20.45 1.48
N GLY A 61 1.90 -19.61 1.80
CA GLY A 61 1.75 -18.29 1.19
C GLY A 61 3.15 -17.73 1.18
N ARG A 62 3.68 -17.46 -0.01
CA ARG A 62 5.03 -16.89 -0.15
C ARG A 62 5.08 -15.86 0.95
N THR A 63 5.94 -16.08 1.94
CA THR A 63 6.13 -15.08 2.96
C THR A 63 6.66 -13.91 2.17
N THR A 64 5.76 -13.01 1.80
CA THR A 64 6.08 -11.68 1.31
C THR A 64 6.70 -11.07 2.54
N HIS A 65 7.98 -11.38 2.74
CA HIS A 65 8.73 -10.84 3.84
C HIS A 65 8.53 -9.35 3.73
N PRO A 66 8.03 -8.70 4.80
CA PRO A 66 7.79 -7.28 4.76
C PRO A 66 9.10 -6.64 4.28
N PRO A 67 9.03 -5.70 3.32
CA PRO A 67 10.23 -5.11 2.75
C PRO A 67 11.12 -4.61 3.86
N SER A 68 12.43 -4.88 3.75
CA SER A 68 13.40 -4.41 4.75
C SER A 68 13.24 -2.92 5.00
N ARG A 69 13.60 -2.44 6.20
CA ARG A 69 13.44 -1.03 6.58
C ARG A 69 14.08 -0.08 5.56
N THR A 70 15.22 -0.45 4.98
CA THR A 70 15.89 0.29 3.91
C THR A 70 15.09 0.31 2.62
N ARG A 71 14.54 -0.84 2.19
CA ARG A 71 13.69 -0.92 0.98
C ARG A 71 12.39 -0.13 1.15
N ARG A 72 11.82 -0.15 2.36
CA ARG A 72 10.65 0.67 2.71
C ARG A 72 10.98 2.17 2.68
N ARG A 73 12.10 2.61 3.27
CA ARG A 73 12.54 4.03 3.20
C ARG A 73 12.78 4.49 1.77
N ALA A 74 13.43 3.67 0.94
CA ALA A 74 13.68 3.99 -0.47
C ALA A 74 12.36 4.13 -1.26
N LEU A 75 11.39 3.25 -1.01
CA LEU A 75 10.06 3.34 -1.62
C LEU A 75 9.34 4.63 -1.19
N LEU A 76 9.35 4.94 0.10
CA LEU A 76 8.72 6.16 0.63
C LEU A 76 9.36 7.43 0.05
N ALA A 77 10.69 7.49 -0.03
CA ALA A 77 11.39 8.62 -0.66
C ALA A 77 10.99 8.78 -2.13
N ARG A 78 10.87 7.68 -2.87
CA ARG A 78 10.42 7.73 -4.28
C ARG A 78 8.98 8.19 -4.41
N LEU A 79 8.08 7.72 -3.54
CA LEU A 79 6.68 8.16 -3.52
C LEU A 79 6.58 9.65 -3.17
N TRP A 80 7.37 10.10 -2.20
CA TRP A 80 7.44 11.51 -1.81
C TRP A 80 7.89 12.39 -2.98
N HIS A 81 9.00 12.05 -3.64
CA HIS A 81 9.46 12.80 -4.81
C HIS A 81 8.50 12.74 -6.00
N ALA A 82 7.71 11.67 -6.13
CA ALA A 82 6.67 11.62 -7.15
C ALA A 82 5.51 12.57 -6.80
N ALA A 83 5.11 12.63 -5.52
CA ALA A 83 4.09 13.55 -5.05
C ALA A 83 4.53 15.02 -5.21
N GLU A 84 5.78 15.35 -4.85
CA GLU A 84 6.35 16.70 -5.07
C GLU A 84 6.25 17.11 -6.54
N ARG A 85 6.69 16.23 -7.46
CA ARG A 85 6.58 16.51 -8.90
C ARG A 85 5.14 16.68 -9.37
N GLN A 86 4.21 15.91 -8.82
CA GLN A 86 2.79 16.04 -9.17
C GLN A 86 2.22 17.38 -8.68
N MET A 87 2.65 17.86 -7.51
CA MET A 87 2.28 19.18 -7.00
C MET A 87 2.86 20.28 -7.90
N ASP A 88 4.14 20.21 -8.26
CA ASP A 88 4.76 21.18 -9.18
C ASP A 88 4.04 21.23 -10.54
N GLN A 89 3.59 20.08 -11.05
CA GLN A 89 2.81 19.99 -12.29
C GLN A 89 1.41 20.58 -12.15
N ILE A 90 0.78 20.46 -10.98
CA ILE A 90 -0.50 21.12 -10.69
C ILE A 90 -0.28 22.63 -10.64
N ASP A 91 0.71 23.09 -9.87
CA ASP A 91 1.03 24.51 -9.73
C ASP A 91 1.36 25.16 -11.08
N THR A 92 2.10 24.46 -11.95
CA THR A 92 2.38 24.93 -13.31
C THR A 92 1.09 25.07 -14.15
N ARG A 93 0.15 24.12 -14.03
CA ARG A 93 -1.13 24.18 -14.74
C ARG A 93 -2.02 25.31 -14.20
N VAL A 94 -2.06 25.51 -12.89
CA VAL A 94 -2.82 26.60 -12.25
C VAL A 94 -2.23 27.96 -12.66
N ALA A 95 -0.90 28.12 -12.60
CA ALA A 95 -0.23 29.35 -13.03
C ALA A 95 -0.48 29.67 -14.52
N ALA A 96 -0.66 28.65 -15.37
CA ALA A 96 -1.02 28.84 -16.77
C ALA A 96 -2.48 29.31 -16.97
N LEU A 97 -3.39 28.98 -16.05
CA LEU A 97 -4.76 29.51 -16.03
C LEU A 97 -4.78 30.97 -15.57
N ASP A 98 -3.91 31.34 -14.63
CA ASP A 98 -3.81 32.71 -14.08
C ASP A 98 -2.97 33.68 -14.95
N ALA A 99 -2.31 33.19 -16.01
CA ALA A 99 -1.45 34.00 -16.86
C ALA A 99 -2.26 35.04 -17.66
N PRO A 100 -1.93 36.35 -17.56
CA PRO A 100 -2.62 37.40 -18.31
C PRO A 100 -2.28 37.28 -19.80
N GLY A 101 -3.27 36.86 -20.60
CA GLY A 101 -3.13 36.52 -22.03
C GLY A 101 -3.60 35.11 -22.40
N SER A 102 -4.03 34.30 -21.42
CA SER A 102 -4.83 33.11 -21.67
C SER A 102 -6.05 33.48 -22.55
N PRO A 103 -6.45 32.66 -23.55
CA PRO A 103 -7.56 32.98 -24.46
C PRO A 103 -8.89 33.27 -23.75
N ASP A 104 -9.02 32.92 -22.47
CA ASP A 104 -10.17 33.23 -21.62
C ASP A 104 -10.23 34.70 -21.14
N ALA A 105 -9.22 35.53 -21.41
CA ALA A 105 -9.15 36.94 -20.99
C ALA A 105 -9.68 37.93 -22.05
N ARG A 106 -10.79 37.62 -22.73
CA ARG A 106 -11.52 38.61 -23.54
C ARG A 106 -13.00 38.68 -23.13
N PRO A 107 -13.52 39.87 -22.78
CA PRO A 107 -14.95 40.04 -22.56
C PRO A 107 -15.64 40.09 -23.92
N GLY A 108 -16.30 39.00 -24.29
CA GLY A 108 -17.21 38.94 -25.42
C GLY A 108 -16.72 38.07 -26.57
N GLY A 109 -17.12 36.79 -26.56
CA GLY A 109 -17.12 35.97 -27.77
C GLY A 109 -17.02 34.47 -27.52
N ARG A 110 -18.17 33.79 -27.46
CA ARG A 110 -18.38 32.37 -27.81
C ARG A 110 -17.28 31.36 -27.45
N ASP A 111 -17.11 31.02 -26.17
CA ASP A 111 -16.34 29.84 -25.77
C ASP A 111 -17.07 29.06 -24.66
N CYS A 112 -18.07 28.27 -25.06
CA CYS A 112 -18.84 27.42 -24.14
C CYS A 112 -18.05 26.18 -23.69
N GLY A 113 -16.99 25.80 -24.41
CA GLY A 113 -16.23 24.57 -24.17
C GLY A 113 -15.00 24.72 -23.26
N ALA A 114 -14.27 25.84 -23.35
CA ALA A 114 -13.03 26.05 -22.58
C ALA A 114 -13.30 26.28 -21.07
N ARG A 115 -14.38 27.01 -20.78
CA ARG A 115 -14.83 27.29 -19.40
C ARG A 115 -15.31 26.04 -18.67
N GLU A 116 -15.98 25.13 -19.40
CA GLU A 116 -16.39 23.82 -18.86
C GLU A 116 -15.19 22.91 -18.60
N THR A 117 -14.15 22.93 -19.45
CA THR A 117 -12.92 22.15 -19.21
C THR A 117 -12.14 22.68 -18.00
N SER A 118 -12.02 24.02 -17.85
CA SER A 118 -11.33 24.64 -16.73
C SER A 118 -12.05 24.40 -15.38
N ALA A 119 -13.39 24.49 -15.37
CA ALA A 119 -14.19 24.14 -14.19
C ALA A 119 -14.10 22.65 -13.83
N ARG A 120 -14.12 21.75 -14.82
CA ARG A 120 -13.97 20.30 -14.60
C ARG A 120 -12.58 19.91 -14.12
N ASP A 121 -11.54 20.62 -14.56
CA ASP A 121 -10.18 20.37 -14.09
C ASP A 121 -9.97 20.90 -12.68
N SER A 122 -10.56 22.05 -12.35
CA SER A 122 -10.63 22.57 -10.96
C SER A 122 -11.37 21.61 -10.02
N GLU A 123 -12.46 21.00 -10.47
CA GLU A 123 -13.21 20.01 -9.68
C GLU A 123 -12.40 18.72 -9.45
N LYS A 124 -11.65 18.25 -10.46
CA LYS A 124 -10.74 17.09 -10.31
C LYS A 124 -9.62 17.39 -9.33
N ASP A 125 -9.05 18.59 -9.39
CA ASP A 125 -7.96 19.01 -8.50
C ASP A 125 -8.47 19.15 -7.06
N ALA A 126 -9.68 19.71 -6.85
CA ALA A 126 -10.32 19.74 -5.53
C ALA A 126 -10.57 18.33 -4.96
N LYS A 127 -11.02 17.38 -5.79
CA LYS A 127 -11.18 15.97 -5.40
C LYS A 127 -9.85 15.32 -5.04
N ALA A 128 -8.79 15.57 -5.81
CA ALA A 128 -7.45 15.07 -5.52
C ALA A 128 -6.93 15.59 -4.18
N LEU A 129 -7.12 16.88 -3.90
CA LEU A 129 -6.74 17.50 -2.62
C LEU A 129 -7.54 16.92 -1.44
N ALA A 130 -8.84 16.70 -1.60
CA ALA A 130 -9.68 16.08 -0.57
C ALA A 130 -9.22 14.65 -0.23
N VAL A 131 -8.84 13.86 -1.24
CA VAL A 131 -8.27 12.52 -1.05
C VAL A 131 -6.93 12.60 -0.31
N LEU A 132 -6.04 13.52 -0.70
CA LEU A 132 -4.76 13.72 -0.01
C LEU A 132 -4.95 14.13 1.45
N ALA A 133 -5.87 15.05 1.74
CA ALA A 133 -6.19 15.48 3.10
C ALA A 133 -6.73 14.32 3.95
N ARG A 134 -7.58 13.46 3.36
CA ARG A 134 -8.08 12.25 4.01
C ARG A 134 -6.96 11.26 4.32
N VAL A 135 -6.07 10.98 3.36
CA VAL A 135 -4.93 10.08 3.55
C VAL A 135 -4.01 10.59 4.65
N VAL A 136 -3.72 11.90 4.71
CA VAL A 136 -2.92 12.51 5.77
C VAL A 136 -3.60 12.38 7.15
N ARG A 137 -4.93 12.52 7.23
CA ARG A 137 -5.69 12.28 8.47
C ARG A 137 -5.60 10.82 8.90
N GLU A 138 -5.80 9.88 7.97
CA GLU A 138 -5.73 8.44 8.25
C GLU A 138 -4.33 7.99 8.69
N LEU A 139 -3.28 8.49 8.04
CA LEU A 139 -1.89 8.25 8.47
C LEU A 139 -1.61 8.80 9.87
N GLY A 140 -2.12 10.00 10.19
CA GLY A 140 -1.99 10.57 11.54
C GLY A 140 -2.75 9.80 12.62
N ALA A 141 -3.89 9.18 12.29
CA ALA A 141 -4.63 8.31 13.21
C ALA A 141 -3.85 7.02 13.49
N LEU A 142 -3.26 6.41 12.46
CA LEU A 142 -2.43 5.20 12.59
C LEU A 142 -1.14 5.45 13.40
N ASP A 143 -0.52 6.62 13.27
CA ASP A 143 0.62 7.04 14.10
C ASP A 143 0.19 7.27 15.57
N GLY A 144 -1.00 7.84 15.79
CA GLY A 144 -1.59 8.03 17.13
C GLY A 144 -1.93 6.71 17.82
N GLU A 145 -2.50 5.74 17.10
CA GLU A 145 -2.77 4.38 17.59
C GLU A 145 -1.46 3.61 17.88
N SER A 146 -0.44 3.81 17.05
CA SER A 146 0.90 3.24 17.28
C SER A 146 1.60 3.83 18.51
N ALA A 147 1.32 5.09 18.85
CA ALA A 147 1.79 5.74 20.07
C ALA A 147 0.98 5.31 21.31
N ALA A 148 -0.34 5.14 21.19
CA ALA A 148 -1.22 4.70 22.27
C ALA A 148 -1.02 3.22 22.68
N GLY A 149 -0.51 2.38 21.78
CA GLY A 149 -0.15 0.98 22.06
C GLY A 149 1.15 0.79 22.87
N LYS A 150 1.90 1.87 23.16
CA LYS A 150 3.16 1.80 23.92
C LYS A 150 2.94 2.25 25.36
N SER A 151 2.68 1.28 26.25
CA SER A 151 2.65 1.52 27.70
C SER A 151 3.92 2.23 28.19
N PRO A 152 3.82 3.18 29.14
CA PRO A 152 4.95 3.99 29.56
C PRO A 152 5.78 3.22 30.59
N ALA A 153 6.80 2.50 30.14
CA ALA A 153 7.91 2.11 31.00
C ALA A 153 8.97 3.22 30.95
N THR A 154 8.88 4.10 31.94
CA THR A 154 9.93 4.86 32.63
C THR A 154 11.31 4.91 31.96
N GLY A 155 11.78 6.11 31.59
CA GLY A 155 13.21 6.31 31.35
C GLY A 155 13.62 7.61 30.66
N LYS A 156 13.78 8.66 31.47
CA LYS A 156 14.60 9.88 31.26
C LYS A 156 14.39 10.72 29.99
N GLY A 157 13.88 11.92 30.24
CA GLY A 157 13.78 13.03 29.30
C GLY A 157 15.13 13.40 28.66
N GLY A 158 15.03 13.90 27.42
CA GLY A 158 16.14 14.49 26.67
C GLY A 158 16.25 14.00 25.22
N ALA A 159 15.95 12.73 24.93
CA ALA A 159 16.27 12.13 23.63
C ALA A 159 15.12 12.11 22.60
N ALA A 160 13.86 12.29 23.03
CA ALA A 160 12.71 12.25 22.12
C ALA A 160 12.74 13.38 21.07
N ALA A 161 13.41 14.50 21.39
CA ALA A 161 13.55 15.63 20.49
C ALA A 161 14.58 15.40 19.35
N GLN A 162 15.48 14.43 19.47
CA GLN A 162 16.45 14.08 18.41
C GLN A 162 16.21 12.68 17.83
N SER A 163 15.19 11.99 18.34
CA SER A 163 14.74 10.72 17.76
C SER A 163 14.18 10.97 16.37
N GLU A 164 14.49 10.10 15.41
CA GLU A 164 13.90 10.16 14.07
C GLU A 164 12.36 10.24 14.09
N GLU A 165 11.72 9.61 15.08
CA GLU A 165 10.28 9.69 15.35
C GLU A 165 9.83 11.13 15.67
N GLY A 166 10.58 11.85 16.52
CA GLY A 166 10.28 13.23 16.92
C GLY A 166 10.55 14.25 15.81
N LEU A 167 11.53 13.98 14.94
CA LEU A 167 11.79 14.77 13.73
C LEU A 167 10.70 14.55 12.67
N ARG A 168 10.23 13.30 12.51
CA ARG A 168 9.08 12.99 11.63
C ARG A 168 7.80 13.65 12.12
N GLY A 169 7.53 13.63 13.42
CA GLY A 169 6.39 14.33 14.02
C GLY A 169 6.42 15.83 13.73
N ARG A 170 7.57 16.49 13.94
CA ARG A 170 7.73 17.93 13.62
C ARG A 170 7.57 18.25 12.13
N ASN A 171 8.12 17.42 11.24
CA ASN A 171 7.96 17.60 9.80
C ASN A 171 6.50 17.42 9.38
N LEU A 172 5.79 16.44 9.97
CA LEU A 172 4.37 16.21 9.71
C LEU A 172 3.51 17.38 10.21
N ASP A 173 3.78 17.91 11.40
CA ASP A 173 3.06 19.06 11.95
C ASP A 173 3.34 20.36 11.17
N THR A 174 4.52 20.48 10.59
CA THR A 174 4.88 21.60 9.69
C THR A 174 4.12 21.46 8.37
N PHE A 175 4.10 20.27 7.79
CA PHE A 175 3.34 19.96 6.58
C PHE A 175 1.82 20.17 6.78
N ARG A 176 1.27 19.73 7.91
CA ARG A 176 -0.14 19.96 8.28
C ARG A 176 -0.49 21.44 8.36
N ARG A 177 0.37 22.26 8.96
CA ARG A 177 0.16 23.72 9.03
C ARG A 177 0.23 24.38 7.66
N GLU A 178 1.17 23.98 6.82
CA GLU A 178 1.25 24.48 5.45
C GLU A 178 0.07 24.03 4.59
N LEU A 179 -0.43 22.80 4.78
CA LEU A 179 -1.63 22.31 4.12
C LEU A 179 -2.88 23.11 4.54
N ALA A 180 -3.06 23.37 5.84
CA ALA A 180 -4.14 24.22 6.34
C ALA A 180 -4.08 25.63 5.72
N ARG A 181 -2.91 26.28 5.75
CA ARG A 181 -2.70 27.60 5.13
C ARG A 181 -2.97 27.62 3.62
N ARG A 182 -2.75 26.51 2.90
CA ARG A 182 -3.04 26.41 1.46
C ARG A 182 -4.52 26.20 1.21
N LEU A 183 -5.21 25.39 2.02
CA LEU A 183 -6.66 25.24 1.96
C LEU A 183 -7.40 26.53 2.31
N ASP A 184 -6.92 27.28 3.30
CA ASP A 184 -7.48 28.57 3.68
C ASP A 184 -7.33 29.59 2.53
N ARG A 185 -6.16 29.65 1.89
CA ARG A 185 -5.94 30.49 0.70
C ARG A 185 -6.84 30.11 -0.48
N LEU A 186 -7.11 28.81 -0.69
CA LEU A 186 -8.00 28.35 -1.75
C LEU A 186 -9.47 28.71 -1.45
N ARG A 187 -9.85 28.70 -0.17
CA ARG A 187 -11.17 29.12 0.29
C ARG A 187 -11.37 30.63 0.13
N GLU A 188 -10.38 31.41 0.53
CA GLU A 188 -10.38 32.87 0.35
C GLU A 188 -10.32 33.29 -1.13
N GLY A 189 -9.61 32.52 -1.96
CA GLY A 189 -9.58 32.72 -3.41
C GLY A 189 -10.86 32.31 -4.14
N GLY A 190 -11.69 31.45 -3.53
CA GLY A 190 -13.02 31.08 -4.02
C GLY A 190 -14.13 32.06 -3.60
N ASP A 191 -13.97 32.73 -2.45
CA ASP A 191 -14.94 33.69 -1.90
C ASP A 191 -14.72 35.14 -2.41
N GLY A 192 -13.73 35.38 -3.28
CA GLY A 192 -13.44 36.71 -3.85
C GLY A 192 -14.36 37.16 -5.00
N ALA A 193 -15.38 36.39 -5.35
CA ALA A 193 -16.34 36.70 -6.41
C ALA A 193 -17.76 36.90 -5.85
N GLU A 194 -17.94 37.88 -4.96
CA GLU A 194 -19.27 38.44 -4.64
C GLU A 194 -19.51 39.72 -5.47
N PRO A 195 -20.64 39.83 -6.19
CA PRO A 195 -20.93 40.92 -7.11
C PRO A 195 -21.39 42.18 -6.36
N ALA A 196 -20.66 43.28 -6.51
CA ALA A 196 -21.18 44.60 -6.15
C ALA A 196 -22.25 45.01 -7.17
N GLY A 197 -23.48 45.18 -6.69
CA GLY A 197 -24.53 45.94 -7.35
C GLY A 197 -24.27 47.44 -7.35
#